data_AF-A0A7S0CDM9-F1
#
_entry.id   AF-A0A7S0CDM9-F1
#
_cell.length_a   1.000
_cell.length_b   1.000
_cell.length_c   1.000
_cell.angle_alpha   90.00
_cell.angle_beta   90.00
_cell.angle_gamma   90.00
#
_symmetry.space_group_name_H-M   'P 1'
#
loop_
_entity.id
_entity.type
_entity.pdbx_description
1 polymer ?
#
loop_
_entity_poly.entity_id
_entity_poly.type
_entity_poly.pdbx_seq_one_letter_code
_entity_poly.pdbx_strand_id
1 'polypeptide(L)'
;MSCPVCGDSYGSYKGLKRHIEYNKKQEDTFGDDLPVEGTHRDVNIISPKKSGRQLIVDDIMNNLSDKEIIVVLEAIEPTLSGSFQALQSYKKDDIVFGGTFAPCMAKGDGNIFVDLKKFHQINRPSEVSERNYTPIGRFEDKCKLATPLD
;
A
#
# COMPACT_ATOMS: atom_id res chain seq x y z
N MET A 1 -1.37 9.77 -4.83
CA MET A 1 -2.54 10.68 -4.78
C MET A 1 -2.03 12.09 -4.96
N SER A 2 -2.58 12.83 -5.91
CA SER A 2 -2.09 14.17 -6.25
C SER A 2 -3.02 15.24 -5.68
N CYS A 3 -2.48 16.36 -5.25
CA CYS A 3 -3.25 17.52 -4.83
C CYS A 3 -3.93 18.16 -6.06
N PRO A 4 -5.25 18.37 -6.04
CA PRO A 4 -5.95 18.96 -7.19
C PRO A 4 -5.70 20.48 -7.34
N VAL A 5 -5.13 21.14 -6.32
CA VAL A 5 -4.80 22.57 -6.36
C VAL A 5 -3.42 22.81 -6.98
N CYS A 6 -2.39 22.17 -6.44
CA CYS A 6 -0.99 22.44 -6.82
C CYS A 6 -0.31 21.31 -7.62
N GLY A 7 -0.95 20.14 -7.76
CA GLY A 7 -0.40 18.99 -8.50
C GLY A 7 0.60 18.13 -7.72
N ASP A 8 0.98 18.51 -6.49
CA ASP A 8 1.95 17.74 -5.68
C ASP A 8 1.46 16.32 -5.37
N SER A 9 2.38 15.36 -5.42
CA SER A 9 2.07 13.94 -5.29
C SER A 9 2.45 13.36 -3.92
N TYR A 10 1.51 12.62 -3.32
CA TYR A 10 1.63 12.02 -1.99
C TYR A 10 1.34 10.51 -2.02
N GLY A 11 2.14 9.75 -1.26
CA GLY A 11 2.00 8.30 -1.12
C GLY A 11 0.81 7.84 -0.25
N SER A 12 0.16 8.74 0.50
CA SER A 12 -0.98 8.40 1.35
C SER A 12 -1.98 9.55 1.49
N TYR A 13 -3.24 9.22 1.83
CA TYR A 13 -4.29 10.21 2.07
C TYR A 13 -3.94 11.11 3.26
N LYS A 14 -3.30 10.54 4.29
CA LYS A 14 -2.79 11.30 5.44
C LYS A 14 -1.73 12.32 5.02
N GLY A 15 -0.87 11.97 4.06
CA GLY A 15 0.11 12.88 3.47
C GLY A 15 -0.55 14.05 2.74
N LEU A 16 -1.48 13.74 1.84
CA LEU A 16 -2.27 14.73 1.12
C LEU A 16 -3.06 15.65 2.07
N LYS A 17 -3.71 15.09 3.08
CA LYS A 17 -4.48 15.85 4.08
C LYS A 17 -3.60 16.86 4.83
N ARG A 18 -2.42 16.44 5.28
CA ARG A 18 -1.48 17.34 5.99
C ARG A 18 -0.99 18.47 5.11
N HIS A 19 -0.72 18.18 3.83
CA HIS A 19 -0.34 19.20 2.86
C HIS A 19 -1.44 20.26 2.70
N ILE A 20 -2.69 19.83 2.54
CA ILE A 20 -3.83 20.74 2.38
C ILE A 20 -4.09 21.54 3.65
N GLU A 21 -4.01 20.91 4.83
CA GLU A 21 -4.11 21.61 6.12
C GLU A 21 -2.99 22.63 6.33
N TYR A 22 -1.77 22.37 5.83
CA TYR A 22 -0.65 23.31 5.90
C TYR A 22 -0.84 24.50 4.96
N ASN A 23 -1.15 24.24 3.69
CA ASN A 23 -1.35 25.30 2.69
C ASN A 23 -2.56 26.16 3.01
N LYS A 24 -3.63 25.58 3.57
CA LYS A 24 -4.77 26.35 4.08
C LYS A 24 -4.35 27.43 5.08
N LYS A 25 -3.49 27.09 6.05
CA LYS A 25 -2.99 28.06 7.04
C LYS A 25 -2.13 29.15 6.41
N GLN A 26 -1.32 28.80 5.39
CA GLN A 26 -0.56 29.80 4.66
C GLN A 26 -1.49 30.75 3.90
N GLU A 27 -2.44 30.21 3.14
CA GLU A 27 -3.43 30.98 2.37
C GLU A 27 -4.29 31.88 3.27
N ASP A 28 -4.68 31.41 4.46
CA ASP A 28 -5.39 32.22 5.47
C ASP A 28 -4.55 33.42 5.95
N THR A 29 -3.22 33.40 5.79
CA THR A 29 -2.33 34.51 6.16
C THR A 29 -2.25 35.60 5.07
N PHE A 30 -2.59 35.27 3.82
CA PHE A 30 -2.53 36.20 2.68
C PHE A 30 -3.77 37.11 2.53
N GLY A 31 -4.76 36.99 3.42
CA GLY A 31 -5.95 37.85 3.48
C GLY A 31 -7.19 37.26 2.78
N ASP A 32 -8.36 37.86 3.04
CA ASP A 32 -9.68 37.37 2.59
C ASP A 32 -9.98 37.60 1.10
N ASP A 33 -9.05 38.21 0.35
CA ASP A 33 -9.24 38.50 -1.09
C ASP A 33 -9.12 37.26 -1.98
N LEU A 34 -8.64 36.13 -1.44
CA LEU A 34 -8.52 34.89 -2.20
C LEU A 34 -9.83 34.09 -2.20
N PRO A 35 -10.31 33.65 -3.38
CA PRO A 35 -11.50 32.80 -3.47
C PRO A 35 -11.27 31.49 -2.72
N VAL A 36 -12.27 31.08 -1.93
CA VAL A 36 -12.21 29.84 -1.15
C VAL A 36 -12.37 28.61 -2.04
N GLU A 37 -13.20 28.69 -3.09
CA GLU A 37 -13.44 27.58 -4.00
C GLU A 37 -12.21 27.31 -4.90
N GLY A 38 -11.81 26.05 -5.01
CA GLY A 38 -10.65 25.65 -5.83
C GLY A 38 -9.27 25.91 -5.22
N THR A 39 -9.20 26.41 -3.98
CA THR A 39 -7.94 26.59 -3.22
C THR A 39 -7.80 25.57 -2.10
N HIS A 40 -6.69 25.55 -1.38
CA HIS A 40 -6.51 24.64 -0.23
C HIS A 40 -7.46 24.98 0.93
N ARG A 41 -8.14 26.13 0.88
CA ARG A 41 -9.19 26.54 1.82
C ARG A 41 -10.51 25.80 1.60
N ASP A 42 -10.75 25.26 0.40
CA ASP A 42 -11.97 24.53 0.06
C ASP A 42 -12.07 23.23 0.87
N VAL A 43 -13.11 23.17 1.71
CA VAL A 43 -13.38 22.04 2.60
C VAL A 43 -13.73 20.75 1.84
N ASN A 44 -14.17 20.89 0.58
CA ASN A 44 -14.58 19.79 -0.27
C ASN A 44 -13.49 19.33 -1.24
N ILE A 45 -12.31 19.93 -1.23
CA ILE A 45 -11.27 19.67 -2.24
C ILE A 45 -10.70 18.26 -2.18
N ILE A 46 -10.71 17.66 -0.99
CA ILE A 46 -10.29 16.27 -0.76
C ILE A 46 -11.46 15.35 -0.56
N SER A 47 -12.71 15.82 -0.69
CA SER A 47 -13.89 14.97 -0.50
C SER A 47 -13.72 13.77 -1.41
N PRO A 48 -13.34 12.60 -0.85
CA PRO A 48 -13.15 11.45 -1.70
C PRO A 48 -14.56 11.22 -2.21
N LYS A 49 -14.77 11.31 -3.52
CA LYS A 49 -15.88 10.61 -4.12
C LYS A 49 -15.61 9.15 -3.79
N LYS A 50 -16.11 8.70 -2.64
CA LYS A 50 -16.29 7.30 -2.34
C LYS A 50 -17.22 6.87 -3.45
N SER A 51 -16.63 6.41 -4.54
CA SER A 51 -17.27 5.48 -5.42
C SER A 51 -17.81 4.40 -4.49
N GLY A 52 -19.12 4.42 -4.22
CA GLY A 52 -19.77 3.37 -3.44
C GLY A 52 -19.63 2.00 -4.11
N ARG A 53 -19.10 1.97 -5.34
CA ARG A 53 -18.68 0.77 -6.04
C ARG A 53 -17.45 0.19 -5.37
N GLN A 54 -17.65 -0.96 -4.75
CA GLN A 54 -16.60 -1.88 -4.34
C GLN A 54 -15.80 -2.31 -5.57
N LEU A 55 -14.47 -2.17 -5.52
CA LEU A 55 -13.60 -2.64 -6.60
C LEU A 55 -13.66 -4.16 -6.65
N ILE A 56 -14.06 -4.70 -7.79
CA ILE A 56 -13.99 -6.13 -8.07
C ILE A 56 -12.61 -6.50 -8.65
N VAL A 57 -12.24 -7.78 -8.60
CA VAL A 57 -10.95 -8.28 -9.10
C VAL A 57 -10.72 -7.85 -10.56
N ASP A 58 -11.77 -7.87 -11.39
CA ASP A 58 -11.70 -7.46 -12.79
C ASP A 58 -11.34 -5.98 -12.96
N ASP A 59 -11.86 -5.09 -12.10
CA ASP A 59 -11.52 -3.66 -12.13
C ASP A 59 -10.01 -3.47 -11.86
N ILE A 60 -9.45 -4.26 -10.94
CA ILE A 60 -8.02 -4.23 -10.60
C ILE A 60 -7.18 -4.82 -11.73
N MET A 61 -7.57 -5.97 -12.27
CA MET A 61 -6.85 -6.63 -13.37
C MET A 61 -6.84 -5.78 -14.64
N ASN A 62 -7.95 -5.12 -14.96
CA ASN A 62 -8.02 -4.17 -16.06
C ASN A 62 -7.09 -2.98 -15.82
N ASN A 63 -7.03 -2.45 -14.59
CA ASN A 63 -6.10 -1.37 -14.25
C ASN A 63 -4.64 -1.81 -14.37
N LEU A 64 -4.32 -3.06 -14.07
CA LEU A 64 -2.95 -3.59 -14.15
C LEU A 64 -2.57 -4.05 -15.58
N SER A 65 -3.46 -3.96 -16.56
CA SER A 65 -3.25 -4.54 -17.89
C SER A 65 -2.03 -3.99 -18.64
N ASP A 66 -1.68 -2.72 -18.41
CA ASP A 66 -0.57 -1.99 -19.02
C ASP A 66 0.50 -1.58 -18.00
N LYS A 67 0.47 -2.16 -16.79
CA LYS A 67 1.34 -1.78 -15.68
C LYS A 67 2.20 -2.94 -15.20
N GLU A 68 3.32 -2.58 -14.58
CA GLU A 68 4.24 -3.51 -13.96
C GLU A 68 4.61 -2.98 -12.57
N ILE A 69 4.59 -3.86 -11.58
CA ILE A 69 4.96 -3.54 -10.21
C ILE A 69 6.45 -3.81 -10.07
N ILE A 70 7.25 -2.77 -9.86
CA ILE A 70 8.68 -2.89 -9.58
C ILE A 70 8.91 -2.86 -8.06
N VAL A 71 9.52 -3.90 -7.54
CA VAL A 71 9.99 -4.00 -6.16
C VAL A 71 11.48 -3.70 -6.16
N VAL A 72 11.87 -2.70 -5.36
CA VAL A 72 13.26 -2.32 -5.14
C VAL A 72 13.64 -2.65 -3.70
N LEU A 73 14.67 -3.47 -3.53
CA LEU A 73 15.28 -3.76 -2.24
C LEU A 73 16.66 -3.12 -2.19
N GLU A 74 16.84 -2.24 -1.21
CA GLU A 74 18.12 -1.62 -0.90
C GLU A 74 18.64 -2.21 0.40
N ALA A 75 19.91 -2.56 0.43
CA ALA A 75 20.55 -3.14 1.60
C ALA A 75 22.03 -2.79 1.65
N ILE A 76 22.64 -3.04 2.81
CA ILE A 76 24.08 -2.93 3.02
C ILE A 76 24.62 -4.35 3.19
N GLU A 77 25.63 -4.69 2.41
CA GLU A 77 26.37 -5.94 2.57
C GLU A 77 27.28 -5.80 3.81
N PRO A 78 27.15 -6.69 4.81
CA PRO A 78 27.78 -6.49 6.11
C PRO A 78 29.31 -6.60 6.08
N THR A 79 29.88 -7.39 5.18
CA THR A 79 31.32 -7.69 5.15
C THR A 79 32.15 -6.55 4.57
N LEU A 80 31.64 -5.91 3.52
CA LEU A 80 32.29 -4.86 2.74
C LEU A 80 31.69 -3.49 3.06
N SER A 81 30.61 -3.42 3.83
CA SER A 81 29.85 -2.20 4.13
C SER A 81 29.40 -1.44 2.87
N GLY A 82 29.31 -2.14 1.74
CA GLY A 82 28.84 -1.59 0.48
C GLY A 82 27.32 -1.63 0.39
N SER A 83 26.71 -0.62 -0.22
CA SER A 83 25.30 -0.68 -0.58
C SER A 83 25.10 -1.54 -1.82
N PHE A 84 24.02 -2.32 -1.84
CA PHE A 84 23.56 -3.02 -3.03
C PHE A 84 22.05 -2.86 -3.18
N GLN A 85 21.61 -3.03 -4.43
CA GLN A 85 20.22 -2.94 -4.80
C GLN A 85 19.82 -4.18 -5.59
N ALA A 86 18.68 -4.76 -5.25
CA ALA A 86 18.03 -5.81 -6.02
C ALA A 86 16.68 -5.30 -6.54
N LEU A 87 16.36 -5.65 -7.79
CA LEU A 87 15.10 -5.31 -8.43
C LEU A 87 14.36 -6.58 -8.83
N GLN A 88 13.05 -6.58 -8.63
CA GLN A 88 12.15 -7.62 -9.12
C GLN A 88 10.91 -6.95 -9.71
N SER A 89 10.39 -7.49 -10.80
CA SER A 89 9.16 -7.00 -11.40
C SER A 89 8.06 -8.07 -11.40
N TYR A 90 6.81 -7.61 -11.32
CA TYR A 90 5.61 -8.44 -11.39
C TYR A 90 4.60 -7.80 -12.33
N LYS A 91 4.12 -8.57 -13.31
CA LYS A 91 3.02 -8.20 -14.20
C LYS A 91 1.70 -8.73 -13.66
N LYS A 92 0.59 -8.35 -14.30
CA LYS A 92 -0.75 -8.81 -13.92
C LYS A 92 -0.85 -10.33 -13.80
N ASP A 93 -0.15 -11.07 -14.67
CA ASP A 93 -0.22 -12.53 -14.76
C ASP A 93 0.54 -13.21 -13.61
N ASP A 94 1.40 -12.47 -12.89
CA ASP A 94 2.14 -12.95 -11.72
C ASP A 94 1.35 -12.77 -10.41
N ILE A 95 0.20 -12.08 -10.45
CA ILE A 95 -0.58 -11.72 -9.26
C ILE A 95 -1.70 -12.73 -9.04
N VAL A 96 -1.66 -13.39 -7.88
CA VAL A 96 -2.71 -14.32 -7.43
C VAL A 96 -3.61 -13.63 -6.39
N PHE A 97 -4.75 -13.11 -6.83
CA PHE A 97 -5.73 -12.48 -5.93
C PHE A 97 -6.29 -13.47 -4.93
N GLY A 98 -6.41 -13.04 -3.66
CA GLY A 98 -6.87 -13.90 -2.56
C GLY A 98 -5.91 -15.02 -2.18
N GLY A 99 -4.77 -15.17 -2.86
CA GLY A 99 -3.74 -16.15 -2.53
C GLY A 99 -2.98 -15.78 -1.26
N THR A 100 -2.41 -16.80 -0.62
CA THR A 100 -1.50 -16.62 0.52
C THR A 100 -0.23 -17.45 0.28
N PHE A 101 0.93 -16.95 0.70
CA PHE A 101 2.16 -17.74 0.64
C PHE A 101 2.09 -18.92 1.62
N ALA A 102 2.58 -20.08 1.21
CA ALA A 102 2.71 -21.22 2.09
C ALA A 102 3.73 -20.92 3.21
N PRO A 103 3.47 -21.34 4.47
CA PRO A 103 4.48 -21.22 5.52
C PRO A 103 5.76 -21.97 5.16
N CYS A 104 6.87 -21.25 5.06
CA CYS A 104 8.18 -21.79 4.70
C CYS A 104 9.19 -21.76 5.86
N MET A 105 8.81 -21.27 7.03
CA MET A 105 9.64 -21.23 8.23
C MET A 105 9.13 -22.20 9.29
N ALA A 106 10.03 -22.93 9.94
CA ALA A 106 9.72 -23.81 11.06
C ALA A 106 10.77 -23.69 12.18
N LYS A 107 10.37 -23.96 13.42
CA LYS A 107 11.29 -24.03 14.57
C LYS A 107 11.37 -25.48 15.05
N GLY A 108 12.58 -25.99 15.28
CA GLY A 108 12.83 -27.34 15.79
C GLY A 108 14.22 -27.44 16.42
N ASP A 109 14.34 -28.15 17.54
CA ASP A 109 15.63 -28.38 18.22
C ASP A 109 16.44 -27.10 18.49
N GLY A 110 15.75 -26.01 18.85
CA GLY A 110 16.37 -24.70 19.11
C GLY A 110 16.75 -23.90 17.86
N ASN A 111 16.60 -24.47 16.66
CA ASN A 111 16.95 -23.85 15.37
C ASN A 111 15.71 -23.33 14.62
N ILE A 112 15.94 -22.40 13.70
CA ILE A 112 14.95 -21.94 12.72
C ILE A 112 15.36 -22.50 11.35
N PHE A 113 14.44 -23.21 10.70
CA PHE A 113 14.62 -23.79 9.38
C PHE A 113 13.79 -23.02 8.35
N VAL A 114 14.37 -22.81 7.17
CA VAL A 114 13.69 -22.22 6.02
C VAL A 114 13.62 -23.26 4.90
N ASP A 115 12.41 -23.65 4.54
CA ASP A 115 12.13 -24.54 3.41
C ASP A 115 12.03 -23.72 2.12
N LEU A 116 13.16 -23.59 1.42
CA LEU A 116 13.25 -22.83 0.16
C LEU A 116 12.34 -23.38 -0.94
N LYS A 117 11.94 -24.66 -0.89
CA LYS A 117 11.00 -25.22 -1.88
C LYS A 117 9.60 -24.63 -1.74
N LYS A 118 9.24 -24.16 -0.53
CA LYS A 118 7.97 -23.51 -0.24
C LYS A 118 8.00 -22.00 -0.44
N PHE A 119 9.17 -21.41 -0.68
CA PHE A 119 9.33 -19.95 -0.73
C PHE A 119 8.44 -19.29 -1.79
N HIS A 120 8.30 -19.93 -2.95
CA HIS A 120 7.43 -19.46 -4.04
C HIS A 120 6.05 -20.15 -4.05
N GLN A 121 5.75 -21.01 -3.08
CA GLN A 121 4.50 -21.75 -3.08
C GLN A 121 3.34 -20.86 -2.62
N ILE A 122 2.28 -20.80 -3.44
CA ILE A 122 1.07 -20.03 -3.17
C ILE A 122 -0.09 -21.00 -2.89
N ASN A 123 -0.73 -20.84 -1.73
CA ASN A 123 -2.02 -21.43 -1.42
C ASN A 123 -3.10 -20.57 -2.09
N ARG A 124 -3.66 -21.07 -3.19
CA ARG A 124 -4.74 -20.38 -3.90
C ARG A 124 -6.01 -20.34 -3.05
N PRO A 125 -6.80 -19.26 -3.13
CA PRO A 125 -8.09 -19.19 -2.47
C PRO A 125 -9.01 -20.30 -3.01
N SER A 126 -9.92 -20.79 -2.17
CA SER A 126 -11.05 -21.59 -2.64
C SER A 126 -11.97 -20.74 -3.53
N GLU A 127 -12.76 -21.37 -4.42
CA GLU A 127 -13.69 -20.67 -5.34
C GLU A 127 -14.67 -19.72 -4.62
N VAL A 128 -14.96 -19.97 -3.34
CA VAL A 128 -15.85 -19.14 -2.50
C VAL A 128 -15.17 -17.83 -2.04
N SER A 129 -13.84 -17.85 -1.87
CA SER A 129 -13.03 -16.71 -1.41
C SER A 129 -12.61 -15.75 -2.53
N GLU A 130 -12.61 -16.20 -3.80
CA GLU A 130 -12.26 -15.35 -4.95
C GLU A 130 -13.30 -14.25 -5.21
N ARG A 131 -14.59 -14.54 -4.95
CA ARG A 131 -15.70 -13.62 -5.26
C ARG A 131 -15.98 -12.58 -4.18
N ASN A 132 -15.45 -12.77 -2.97
CA ASN A 132 -15.76 -11.96 -1.78
C ASN A 132 -14.52 -11.31 -1.18
N TYR A 133 -13.57 -10.86 -2.00
CA TYR A 133 -12.45 -10.06 -1.51
C TYR A 133 -12.96 -8.68 -1.08
N THR A 134 -13.42 -8.57 0.17
CA THR A 134 -13.48 -7.29 0.87
C THR A 134 -12.06 -6.91 1.25
N PRO A 135 -11.54 -5.74 0.84
CA PRO A 135 -10.30 -5.23 1.37
C PRO A 135 -10.41 -5.24 2.89
N ILE A 136 -9.60 -6.08 3.55
CA ILE A 136 -9.58 -6.10 5.01
C ILE A 136 -9.22 -4.67 5.43
N GLY A 137 -10.11 -4.06 6.22
CA GLY A 137 -9.92 -2.71 6.74
C GLY A 137 -8.51 -2.54 7.32
N ARG A 138 -7.98 -1.32 7.14
CA ARG A 138 -6.69 -0.79 7.63
C ARG A 138 -5.78 -1.80 8.37
N PHE A 139 -4.52 -1.88 7.90
CA PHE A 139 -3.36 -2.48 8.57
C PHE A 139 -3.11 -2.04 10.04
N GLU A 140 -3.93 -1.18 10.64
CA GLU A 140 -3.74 -0.64 12.00
C GLU A 140 -4.21 -1.60 13.12
N ASP A 141 -5.01 -2.65 12.82
CA ASP A 141 -5.67 -3.44 13.89
C ASP A 141 -5.03 -4.81 14.21
N LYS A 142 -4.02 -5.29 13.47
CA LYS A 142 -3.47 -6.66 13.67
C LYS A 142 -2.11 -6.76 14.39
N CYS A 143 -1.47 -5.65 14.72
CA CYS A 143 -0.21 -5.66 15.50
C CYS A 143 -0.38 -5.75 17.03
N LYS A 144 -1.55 -6.14 17.55
CA LYS A 144 -1.81 -6.24 19.00
C LYS A 144 -1.79 -7.66 19.59
N LEU A 145 -1.21 -8.65 18.90
CA LEU A 145 -1.04 -9.99 19.48
C LEU A 145 0.42 -10.45 19.38
N ALA A 146 1.25 -9.80 20.20
CA ALA A 146 2.42 -10.43 20.78
C ALA A 146 2.45 -10.02 22.25
N THR A 147 1.62 -10.66 23.06
CA THR A 147 1.86 -10.66 24.51
C THR A 147 3.17 -11.40 24.77
N PRO A 148 4.02 -10.94 25.70
CA PRO A 148 5.21 -11.68 26.09
C PRO A 148 4.78 -13.05 26.60
N LEU A 149 5.47 -14.11 26.17
CA LEU A 149 5.46 -15.37 26.90
C LEU A 149 6.22 -15.13 28.20
N ASP A 150 5.65 -15.62 29.30
CA ASP A 150 6.12 -15.47 30.69
C ASP A 150 7.63 -15.67 30.89
#